data_AF-A0A7D6E0D1-F1
#
_entry.id   AF-A0A7D6E0D1-F1
#
_cell.length_a   1.000
_cell.length_b   1.000
_cell.length_c   1.000
_cell.angle_alpha   90.00
_cell.angle_beta   90.00
_cell.angle_gamma   90.00
#
_symmetry.space_group_name_H-M   'P 1'
#
loop_
_entity.id
_entity.type
_entity.pdbx_description
1 polymer ?
#
loop_
_entity_poly.entity_id
_entity_poly.type
_entity_poly.pdbx_seq_one_letter_code
_entity_poly.pdbx_strand_id
1 'polypeptide(L)'
;MAPTMSRQDSRARTEEAWRLRATGRTWSEIAAELGYGSPSAAYMAVTRLTKRTPAAAPEAVRRSASEGLRIMRAVLYEQFADAKVRNDNDDLTLLAKELRNNIVEDAKLHGAHSPVKVQTEVHVSQSAVAILDRAESELLALAQRQPRKSASNIIEAEVVPAP
;
A
#
# COMPACT_ATOMS: atom_id res chain seq x y z
N MET A 1 30.62 -5.75 -30.32
CA MET A 1 29.48 -6.65 -30.59
C MET A 1 28.21 -5.81 -30.47
N ALA A 2 27.48 -5.59 -31.56
CA ALA A 2 26.22 -4.85 -31.50
C ALA A 2 25.19 -5.64 -30.68
N PRO A 3 24.28 -4.97 -29.93
CA PRO A 3 23.23 -5.67 -29.19
C PRO A 3 22.36 -6.46 -30.18
N THR A 4 22.24 -7.77 -29.95
CA THR A 4 21.54 -8.75 -30.80
C THR A 4 20.02 -8.54 -30.88
N MET A 5 19.46 -7.62 -30.10
CA MET A 5 18.03 -7.38 -29.96
C MET A 5 17.77 -5.88 -29.83
N SER A 6 16.71 -5.37 -30.47
CA SER A 6 16.35 -3.96 -30.36
C SER A 6 15.96 -3.62 -28.91
N ARG A 7 16.14 -2.35 -28.51
CA ARG A 7 15.75 -1.89 -27.17
C ARG A 7 14.24 -2.06 -26.92
N GLN A 8 13.44 -1.93 -27.99
CA GLN A 8 11.99 -2.09 -27.94
C GLN A 8 11.59 -3.55 -27.70
N ASP A 9 12.18 -4.49 -28.42
CA ASP A 9 11.86 -5.91 -28.26
C ASP A 9 12.34 -6.43 -26.90
N SER A 10 13.50 -5.96 -26.43
CA SER A 10 14.01 -6.29 -25.09
C SER A 10 13.05 -5.83 -24.00
N ARG A 11 12.43 -4.65 -24.19
CA ARG A 11 11.41 -4.12 -23.28
C ARG A 11 10.13 -4.93 -23.34
N ALA A 12 9.60 -5.20 -24.53
CA ALA A 12 8.37 -6.00 -24.72
C ALA A 12 8.51 -7.39 -24.09
N ARG A 13 9.65 -8.06 -24.29
CA ARG A 13 9.96 -9.33 -23.64
C ARG A 13 9.96 -9.23 -22.11
N THR A 14 10.50 -8.14 -21.56
CA THR A 14 10.54 -7.94 -20.11
C THR A 14 9.16 -7.63 -19.53
N GLU A 15 8.31 -6.92 -20.28
CA GLU A 15 6.90 -6.68 -19.92
C GLU A 15 6.11 -8.00 -19.92
N GLU A 16 6.34 -8.87 -20.89
CA GLU A 16 5.72 -10.20 -20.94
C GLU A 16 6.19 -11.11 -19.80
N ALA A 17 7.50 -11.08 -19.48
CA ALA A 17 8.05 -11.77 -18.31
C ALA A 17 7.39 -11.32 -17.00
N TRP A 18 7.08 -10.02 -16.88
CA TRP A 18 6.37 -9.47 -15.73
C TRP A 18 4.92 -9.98 -15.65
N ARG A 19 4.20 -10.04 -16.80
CA ARG A 19 2.84 -10.61 -16.86
C ARG A 19 2.80 -12.07 -16.46
N LEU A 20 3.68 -12.90 -17.03
CA LEU A 20 3.77 -14.34 -16.70
C LEU A 20 4.10 -14.56 -15.22
N ARG A 21 4.92 -13.68 -14.63
CA ARG A 21 5.20 -13.73 -13.20
C ARG A 21 3.97 -13.40 -12.36
N ALA A 22 3.15 -12.43 -12.78
CA ALA A 22 1.91 -12.07 -12.10
C ALA A 22 0.87 -13.20 -12.12
N THR A 23 0.89 -14.07 -13.13
CA THR A 23 0.02 -15.26 -13.23
C THR A 23 0.57 -16.49 -12.51
N GLY A 24 1.70 -16.37 -11.79
CA GLY A 24 2.24 -17.44 -10.93
C GLY A 24 3.35 -18.31 -11.54
N ARG A 25 3.81 -18.05 -12.77
CA ARG A 25 4.89 -18.83 -13.39
C ARG A 25 6.22 -18.68 -12.63
N THR A 26 7.02 -19.74 -12.63
CA THR A 26 8.38 -19.75 -12.06
C THR A 26 9.37 -19.04 -12.97
N TRP A 27 10.47 -18.51 -12.42
CA TRP A 27 11.51 -17.85 -13.21
C TRP A 27 12.21 -18.79 -14.20
N SER A 28 12.25 -20.09 -13.92
CA SER A 28 12.75 -21.12 -14.82
C SER A 28 11.87 -21.27 -16.05
N GLU A 29 10.55 -21.36 -15.87
CA GLU A 29 9.59 -21.45 -16.97
C GLU A 29 9.63 -20.18 -17.83
N ILE A 30 9.61 -19.02 -17.19
CA ILE A 30 9.66 -17.72 -17.87
C ILE A 30 10.96 -17.58 -18.68
N ALA A 31 12.09 -18.04 -18.13
CA ALA A 31 13.36 -17.97 -18.84
C ALA A 31 13.40 -18.89 -20.06
N ALA A 32 12.85 -20.11 -19.94
CA ALA A 32 12.73 -21.04 -21.05
C ALA A 32 11.77 -20.53 -22.13
N GLU A 33 10.63 -19.99 -21.73
CA GLU A 33 9.56 -19.50 -22.62
C GLU A 33 9.96 -18.25 -23.39
N LEU A 34 10.66 -17.31 -22.73
CA LEU A 34 11.03 -16.02 -23.33
C LEU A 34 12.50 -15.95 -23.80
N GLY A 35 13.23 -17.06 -23.73
CA GLY A 35 14.62 -17.14 -24.21
C GLY A 35 15.60 -16.28 -23.40
N TYR A 36 15.46 -16.24 -22.07
CA TYR A 36 16.50 -15.68 -21.20
C TYR A 36 17.61 -16.72 -20.99
N GLY A 37 18.86 -16.26 -20.96
CA GLY A 37 20.02 -17.16 -20.74
C GLY A 37 20.04 -17.82 -19.36
N SER A 38 19.26 -17.33 -18.39
CA SER A 38 19.07 -17.95 -17.09
C SER A 38 17.81 -17.43 -16.38
N PRO A 39 17.29 -18.17 -15.37
CA PRO A 39 16.20 -17.68 -14.50
C PRO A 39 16.54 -16.35 -13.81
N SER A 40 17.81 -16.19 -13.39
CA SER A 40 18.31 -14.96 -12.76
C SER A 40 18.29 -13.76 -13.73
N ALA A 41 18.58 -13.99 -15.01
CA ALA A 41 18.50 -12.93 -16.03
C ALA A 41 17.07 -12.43 -16.22
N ALA A 42 16.07 -13.32 -16.21
CA ALA A 42 14.66 -12.94 -16.26
C ALA A 42 14.25 -12.12 -15.02
N TYR A 43 14.60 -12.59 -13.82
CA TYR A 43 14.34 -11.87 -12.56
C TYR A 43 14.97 -10.46 -12.54
N MET A 44 16.24 -10.34 -12.95
CA MET A 44 16.94 -9.06 -13.00
C MET A 44 16.32 -8.09 -14.02
N ALA A 45 15.91 -8.60 -15.19
CA ALA A 45 15.24 -7.79 -16.21
C ALA A 45 13.93 -7.22 -15.67
N VAL A 46 13.06 -8.07 -15.10
CA VAL A 46 11.78 -7.64 -14.51
C VAL A 46 12.01 -6.68 -13.35
N THR A 47 12.96 -6.96 -12.46
CA THR A 47 13.29 -6.06 -11.34
C THR A 47 13.71 -4.67 -11.82
N ARG A 48 14.51 -4.58 -12.89
CA ARG A 48 14.90 -3.30 -13.50
C ARG A 48 13.72 -2.58 -14.15
N LEU A 49 12.83 -3.32 -14.81
CA LEU A 49 11.60 -2.78 -15.37
C LEU A 49 10.71 -2.19 -14.26
N THR A 50 10.44 -2.94 -13.20
CA THR A 50 9.64 -2.49 -12.06
C THR A 50 10.27 -1.29 -11.33
N LYS A 51 11.61 -1.21 -11.26
CA LYS A 51 12.28 -0.02 -10.69
C LYS A 51 12.12 1.24 -11.55
N ARG A 52 11.96 1.09 -12.86
CA ARG A 52 11.83 2.20 -13.82
C ARG A 52 10.37 2.61 -14.06
N THR A 53 9.45 1.68 -13.87
CA THR A 53 8.02 1.94 -13.89
C THR A 53 7.60 2.31 -12.47
N PRO A 54 7.36 3.60 -12.14
CA PRO A 54 6.93 3.95 -10.79
C PRO A 54 5.69 3.14 -10.43
N ALA A 55 5.65 2.62 -9.20
CA ALA A 55 4.43 2.01 -8.68
C ALA A 55 3.30 3.02 -8.91
N ALA A 56 2.20 2.56 -9.53
CA ALA A 56 1.09 3.46 -9.77
C ALA A 56 0.69 4.10 -8.44
N ALA A 57 0.38 5.40 -8.47
CA ALA A 57 -0.01 6.12 -7.25
C ALA A 57 -1.05 5.29 -6.49
N PRO A 58 -1.01 5.21 -5.15
CA PRO A 58 -1.95 4.38 -4.39
C PRO A 58 -3.42 4.61 -4.76
N GLU A 59 -3.78 5.84 -5.16
CA GLU A 59 -5.09 6.17 -5.72
C GLU A 59 -5.39 5.54 -7.08
N ALA A 60 -4.41 5.49 -7.99
CA ALA A 60 -4.56 4.84 -9.29
C ALA A 60 -4.73 3.32 -9.13
N VAL A 61 -3.98 2.69 -8.21
CA VAL A 61 -4.15 1.26 -7.87
C VAL A 61 -5.54 1.03 -7.28
N ARG A 62 -5.96 1.84 -6.30
CA ARG A 62 -7.31 1.75 -5.71
C ARG A 62 -8.40 1.88 -6.77
N ARG A 63 -8.32 2.89 -7.64
CA ARG A 63 -9.28 3.08 -8.73
C ARG A 63 -9.36 1.87 -9.65
N SER A 64 -8.21 1.34 -10.08
CA SER A 64 -8.17 0.14 -10.93
C SER A 64 -8.76 -1.09 -10.23
N ALA A 65 -8.48 -1.28 -8.95
CA ALA A 65 -9.02 -2.40 -8.16
C ALA A 65 -10.53 -2.27 -7.97
N SER A 66 -11.04 -1.08 -7.65
CA SER A 66 -12.46 -0.79 -7.52
C SER A 66 -13.21 -1.00 -8.83
N GLU A 67 -12.63 -0.60 -9.97
CA GLU A 67 -13.21 -0.89 -11.28
C GLU A 67 -13.27 -2.40 -11.57
N GLY A 68 -12.22 -3.15 -11.23
CA GLY A 68 -12.23 -4.61 -11.34
C GLY A 68 -13.33 -5.26 -10.49
N LEU A 69 -13.47 -4.83 -9.23
CA LEU A 69 -14.52 -5.31 -8.34
C LEU A 69 -15.92 -4.97 -8.87
N ARG A 70 -16.12 -3.78 -9.44
CA ARG A 70 -17.39 -3.36 -10.04
C ARG A 70 -17.78 -4.24 -11.22
N ILE A 71 -16.84 -4.53 -12.13
CA ILE A 71 -17.08 -5.40 -13.29
C ILE A 71 -17.44 -6.82 -12.83
N MET A 72 -16.65 -7.38 -11.91
CA MET A 72 -16.94 -8.70 -11.34
C MET A 72 -18.31 -8.75 -10.67
N ARG A 73 -18.68 -7.70 -9.92
CA ARG A 73 -19.98 -7.60 -9.26
C ARG A 73 -21.13 -7.61 -10.27
N ALA A 74 -20.99 -6.95 -11.42
CA ALA A 74 -22.00 -6.98 -12.47
C ALA A 74 -22.24 -8.40 -13.00
N VAL A 75 -21.15 -9.14 -13.29
CA VAL A 75 -21.23 -10.54 -13.74
C VAL A 75 -21.85 -11.44 -12.66
N LEU A 76 -21.45 -11.28 -11.40
CA LEU A 76 -22.01 -12.06 -10.29
C LEU A 76 -23.51 -11.80 -10.09
N TYR A 77 -23.98 -10.56 -10.28
CA TYR A 77 -25.42 -10.26 -10.19
C TYR A 77 -26.22 -10.92 -11.31
N GLU A 78 -25.69 -10.93 -12.53
CA GLU A 78 -26.31 -11.62 -13.66
C GLU A 78 -26.43 -13.13 -13.38
N GLN A 79 -25.33 -13.77 -12.98
CA GLN A 79 -25.32 -15.19 -12.61
C GLN A 79 -26.24 -15.50 -11.43
N PHE A 80 -26.32 -14.59 -10.45
CA PHE A 80 -27.24 -14.75 -9.31
C PHE A 80 -28.71 -14.70 -9.75
N ALA A 81 -29.05 -13.82 -10.69
CA ALA A 81 -30.38 -13.77 -11.27
C ALA A 81 -30.71 -15.06 -12.04
N ASP A 82 -29.76 -15.59 -12.81
CA ASP A 82 -29.93 -16.85 -13.54
C ASP A 82 -30.08 -18.06 -12.61
N ALA A 83 -29.27 -18.15 -11.55
CA ALA A 83 -29.41 -19.18 -10.51
C ALA A 83 -30.78 -19.11 -9.84
N LYS A 84 -31.30 -17.90 -9.61
CA LYS A 84 -32.65 -17.69 -9.06
C LYS A 84 -33.74 -18.21 -9.98
N VAL A 85 -33.64 -17.93 -11.28
CA VAL A 85 -34.62 -18.42 -12.27
C VAL A 85 -34.60 -19.94 -12.35
N ARG A 86 -33.42 -20.57 -12.23
CA ARG A 86 -33.25 -22.03 -12.25
C ARG A 86 -33.64 -22.71 -10.93
N ASN A 87 -33.97 -21.95 -9.87
CA ASN A 87 -34.16 -22.45 -8.50
C ASN A 87 -32.95 -23.25 -7.97
N ASP A 88 -31.74 -22.88 -8.41
CA ASP A 88 -30.51 -23.52 -7.95
C ASP A 88 -30.05 -22.85 -6.65
N ASN A 89 -30.51 -23.42 -5.53
CA ASN A 89 -30.27 -22.85 -4.20
C ASN A 89 -28.80 -22.94 -3.75
N ASP A 90 -28.05 -23.90 -4.28
CA ASP A 90 -26.63 -24.08 -3.96
C ASP A 90 -25.80 -22.98 -4.63
N ASP A 91 -26.02 -22.78 -5.94
CA ASP A 91 -25.43 -21.68 -6.70
C ASP A 91 -25.81 -20.32 -6.10
N LEU A 92 -27.09 -20.13 -5.73
CA LEU A 92 -27.54 -18.89 -5.08
C LEU A 92 -26.78 -18.61 -3.79
N THR A 93 -26.58 -19.62 -2.95
CA THR A 93 -25.89 -19.45 -1.67
C THR A 93 -24.41 -19.12 -1.87
N LEU A 94 -23.76 -19.76 -2.83
CA LEU A 94 -22.37 -19.49 -3.18
C LEU A 94 -22.20 -18.08 -3.74
N LEU A 95 -23.02 -17.70 -4.72
CA LEU A 95 -22.98 -16.38 -5.35
C LEU A 95 -23.33 -15.25 -4.36
N ALA A 96 -24.27 -15.48 -3.43
CA ALA A 96 -24.57 -14.52 -2.36
C ALA A 96 -23.36 -14.24 -1.46
N LYS A 97 -22.59 -15.29 -1.10
CA LYS A 97 -21.37 -15.14 -0.29
C LYS A 97 -20.31 -14.35 -1.04
N GLU A 98 -20.10 -14.65 -2.33
CA GLU A 98 -19.11 -13.94 -3.14
C GLU A 98 -19.49 -12.49 -3.41
N LEU A 99 -20.77 -12.19 -3.64
CA LEU A 99 -21.27 -10.82 -3.73
C LEU A 99 -21.00 -10.03 -2.44
N ARG A 100 -21.26 -10.64 -1.27
CA ARG A 100 -20.95 -10.03 0.03
C ARG A 100 -19.45 -9.76 0.19
N ASN A 101 -18.60 -10.72 -0.18
CA ASN A 101 -17.14 -10.56 -0.12
C ASN A 101 -16.68 -9.40 -1.01
N ASN A 102 -17.17 -9.31 -2.25
CA ASN A 102 -16.84 -8.23 -3.18
C ASN A 102 -17.22 -6.84 -2.61
N ILE A 103 -18.38 -6.73 -1.97
CA ILE A 103 -18.82 -5.48 -1.31
C ILE A 103 -17.89 -5.11 -0.14
N VAL A 104 -17.47 -6.11 0.65
CA VAL A 104 -16.55 -5.89 1.78
C VAL A 104 -15.17 -5.44 1.30
N GLU A 105 -14.61 -6.05 0.26
CA GLU A 105 -13.32 -5.64 -0.31
C GLU A 105 -13.37 -4.22 -0.88
N ASP A 106 -14.46 -3.87 -1.57
CA ASP A 106 -14.67 -2.51 -2.06
C ASP A 106 -14.78 -1.48 -0.92
N ALA A 107 -15.48 -1.83 0.16
CA ALA A 107 -15.56 -0.99 1.36
C ALA A 107 -14.20 -0.83 2.06
N LYS A 108 -13.35 -1.85 2.05
CA LYS A 108 -11.99 -1.78 2.60
C LYS A 108 -11.10 -0.85 1.77
N LEU A 109 -11.15 -0.94 0.43
CA LEU A 109 -10.38 -0.06 -0.47
C LEU A 109 -10.69 1.42 -0.24
N HIS A 110 -11.94 1.73 0.07
CA HIS A 110 -12.42 3.09 0.32
C HIS A 110 -12.36 3.52 1.79
N GLY A 111 -11.86 2.66 2.69
CA GLY A 111 -11.77 2.94 4.13
C GLY A 111 -13.11 2.99 4.87
N ALA A 112 -14.22 2.63 4.21
CA ALA A 112 -15.56 2.56 4.81
C ALA A 112 -15.70 1.39 5.81
N HIS A 113 -14.76 0.44 5.79
CA HIS A 113 -14.71 -0.70 6.71
C HIS A 113 -13.96 -0.40 8.02
N SER A 114 -13.41 0.81 8.22
CA SER A 114 -12.70 1.16 9.46
C SER A 114 -13.69 1.52 10.57
N PRO A 115 -13.59 0.92 11.77
CA PRO A 115 -14.45 1.28 12.91
C PRO A 115 -14.16 2.69 13.45
N VAL A 116 -12.94 3.20 13.23
CA VAL A 116 -12.52 4.54 13.63
C VAL A 116 -12.09 5.32 12.39
N LYS A 117 -12.72 6.48 12.15
CA LYS A 117 -12.30 7.41 11.09
C LYS A 117 -11.10 8.20 11.59
N VAL A 118 -9.90 7.81 11.17
CA VAL A 118 -8.67 8.59 11.43
C VAL A 118 -8.43 9.49 10.22
N GLN A 119 -8.72 10.78 10.38
CA GLN A 119 -8.31 11.80 9.41
C GLN A 119 -7.00 12.42 9.91
N THR A 120 -5.88 11.99 9.32
CA THR A 120 -4.58 12.57 9.62
C THR A 120 -4.30 13.66 8.61
N GLU A 121 -4.40 14.92 9.03
CA GLU A 121 -3.93 16.05 8.22
C GLU A 121 -2.40 16.10 8.30
N VAL A 122 -1.73 15.83 7.18
CA VAL A 122 -0.27 15.86 7.09
C VAL A 122 0.16 17.18 6.46
N HIS A 123 0.58 18.13 7.29
CA HIS A 123 1.26 19.33 6.80
C HIS A 123 2.73 19.00 6.49
N VAL A 124 3.08 19.00 5.20
CA VAL A 124 4.47 18.84 4.74
C VAL A 124 5.06 20.22 4.47
N SER A 125 5.86 20.71 5.39
CA SER A 125 6.66 21.93 5.20
C SER A 125 7.95 21.60 4.46
N GLN A 126 8.17 22.18 3.26
CA GLN A 126 9.37 21.94 2.45
C GLN A 126 10.48 22.99 2.65
N SER A 127 10.25 24.05 3.43
CA SER A 127 11.27 25.06 3.72
C SER A 127 11.85 24.87 5.13
N ALA A 128 13.17 25.04 5.26
CA ALA A 128 13.87 24.92 6.54
C ALA A 128 13.29 25.87 7.60
N VAL A 129 12.89 27.08 7.18
CA VAL A 129 12.23 28.08 8.04
C VAL A 129 10.89 27.56 8.55
N ALA A 130 10.03 27.01 7.69
CA ALA A 130 8.74 26.49 8.12
C ALA A 130 8.84 25.22 9.00
N ILE A 131 9.96 24.50 8.92
CA ILE A 131 10.27 23.40 9.85
C ILE A 131 10.68 23.96 11.22
N LEU A 132 11.51 25.00 11.26
CA LEU A 132 11.96 25.65 12.50
C LEU A 132 10.81 26.34 13.24
N ASP A 133 9.96 27.10 12.54
CA ASP A 133 8.81 27.80 13.16
C ASP A 133 7.82 26.80 13.79
N ARG A 134 7.62 25.65 13.12
CA ARG A 134 6.79 24.56 13.64
C ARG A 134 7.43 23.91 14.86
N ALA A 135 8.73 23.62 14.80
CA ALA A 135 9.46 23.02 15.92
C ALA A 135 9.48 23.95 17.15
N GLU A 136 9.63 25.26 16.95
CA GLU A 136 9.54 26.27 18.02
C GLU A 136 8.14 26.25 18.67
N SER A 137 7.09 26.26 17.86
CA SER A 137 5.69 26.20 18.33
C SER A 137 5.41 24.93 19.15
N GLU A 138 5.89 23.78 18.70
CA GLU A 138 5.74 22.50 19.39
C GLU A 138 6.54 22.46 20.72
N LEU A 139 7.75 23.03 20.75
CA LEU A 139 8.57 23.13 21.96
C LEU A 139 7.97 24.06 23.01
N LEU A 140 7.44 25.22 22.60
CA LEU A 140 6.75 26.14 23.50
C LEU A 140 5.50 25.50 24.11
N ALA A 141 4.72 24.75 23.32
CA ALA A 141 3.56 24.02 23.82
C ALA A 141 3.94 22.91 24.83
N LEU A 142 5.06 22.22 24.61
CA LEU A 142 5.59 21.23 25.55
C LEU A 142 6.10 21.87 26.86
N ALA A 143 6.79 23.02 26.77
CA ALA A 143 7.26 23.75 27.94
C ALA A 143 6.11 24.26 28.82
N GLN A 144 4.97 24.63 28.22
CA GLN A 144 3.76 25.03 28.95
C GLN A 144 3.05 23.83 29.62
N ARG A 145 3.21 22.62 29.07
CA ARG A 145 2.64 21.38 29.63
C ARG A 145 3.49 20.76 30.75
N GLN A 146 4.76 21.13 30.88
CA GLN A 146 5.57 20.67 31.99
C GLN A 146 5.09 21.33 33.29
N PRO A 147 4.62 20.56 34.30
CA PRO A 147 4.42 21.15 35.62
C PRO A 147 5.76 21.70 36.07
N ARG A 148 5.79 22.99 36.42
CA ARG A 148 6.98 23.65 36.97
C ARG A 148 7.51 22.74 38.07
N LYS A 149 8.68 22.11 37.84
CA LYS A 149 9.43 21.47 38.93
C LYS A 149 9.52 22.53 40.01
N SER A 150 8.87 22.29 41.13
CA SER A 150 8.85 23.17 42.29
C SER A 150 10.29 23.46 42.69
N ALA A 151 10.75 24.67 42.35
CA ALA A 151 12.01 25.18 42.84
C ALA A 151 11.79 25.55 44.31
N SER A 152 12.20 24.67 45.23
CA SER A 152 12.80 24.97 46.55
C SER A 152 12.53 23.85 47.57
N ASN A 153 13.35 22.81 47.57
CA ASN A 153 13.77 22.20 48.84
C ASN A 153 15.13 22.82 49.16
N ILE A 154 15.12 24.05 49.68
CA ILE A 154 16.27 24.60 50.38
C ILE A 154 16.36 23.80 51.67
N ILE A 155 17.36 22.94 51.80
CA ILE A 155 17.69 22.30 53.07
C ILE A 155 18.53 23.33 53.83
N GLU A 156 17.94 23.97 54.84
CA GLU A 156 18.68 24.78 55.79
C GLU A 156 19.67 23.86 56.53
N ALA A 157 20.96 24.09 56.35
CA ALA A 157 22.00 23.39 57.09
C ALA A 157 22.10 24.01 58.49
N GLU A 158 21.59 23.30 59.50
CA GLU A 158 21.83 23.60 60.91
C GLU A 158 23.33 23.46 61.22
N VAL A 159 23.96 24.55 61.66
CA VAL A 159 25.34 24.55 62.14
C VAL A 159 25.36 24.07 63.59
N VAL A 160 25.80 22.84 63.82
CA VAL A 160 26.06 22.31 65.17
C VAL A 160 27.38 22.91 65.68
N PRO A 161 27.40 23.66 66.81
CA PRO A 161 28.65 24.09 67.43
C PRO A 161 29.35 22.88 68.07
N ALA A 162 30.65 22.74 67.80
CA ALA A 162 31.53 21.71 68.37
C ALA A 162 31.75 21.93 69.89
N PRO A 163 32.04 20.86 70.67
CA PRO A 163 32.09 20.89 72.14
C PRO A 163 33.24 21.72 72.71
#